data_AF-A0A4U7EYX1-F1
#
_entry.id   AF-A0A4U7EYX1-F1
#
_cell.length_a   1.000
_cell.length_b   1.000
_cell.length_c   1.000
_cell.angle_alpha   90.00
_cell.angle_beta   90.00
_cell.angle_gamma   90.00
#
_symmetry.space_group_name_H-M   'P 1'
#
loop_
_entity.id
_entity.type
_entity.pdbx_description
1 polymer ?
#
loop_
_entity_poly.entity_id
_entity_poly.type
_entity_poly.pdbx_seq_one_letter_code
_entity_poly.pdbx_strand_id
1 'polypeptide(L)' 'MIELINDELGTHIEPKYIENPLAEYVNDTMADYSKSHEATGWEATISFEEGVSRVCESYQRHPTRRKQ' A
#
# COMPACT_ATOMS: atom_id res chain seq x y z
N MET A 1 -0.25 6.97 -5.08
CA MET A 1 -0.74 6.16 -3.94
C MET A 1 -2.04 6.74 -3.39
N ILE A 2 -2.07 7.97 -2.87
CA ILE A 2 -3.30 8.58 -2.33
C ILE A 2 -4.42 8.64 -3.39
N GLU A 3 -4.08 8.99 -4.64
CA GLU A 3 -5.03 8.98 -5.76
C GLU A 3 -5.66 7.59 -5.98
N LEU A 4 -4.86 6.53 -6.06
CA LEU A 4 -5.37 5.15 -6.22
C LEU A 4 -6.33 4.75 -5.09
N ILE A 5 -6.06 5.17 -3.85
CA ILE A 5 -6.97 4.91 -2.73
C ILE A 5 -8.27 5.72 -2.88
N ASN A 6 -8.17 6.99 -3.26
CA ASN A 6 -9.33 7.84 -3.51
C ASN A 6 -10.22 7.26 -4.61
N ASP A 7 -9.62 6.82 -5.71
CA ASP A 7 -10.33 6.19 -6.83
C ASP A 7 -11.02 4.90 -6.38
N GLU A 8 -10.31 4.02 -5.66
CA GLU A 8 -10.82 2.74 -5.20
C GLU A 8 -11.93 2.87 -4.14
N LEU A 9 -11.85 3.86 -3.26
CA LEU A 9 -12.84 4.08 -2.20
C LEU A 9 -13.94 5.08 -2.58
N GLY A 10 -13.88 5.68 -3.77
CA GLY A 10 -14.81 6.73 -4.19
C GLY A 10 -14.72 7.98 -3.32
N THR A 11 -13.54 8.30 -2.80
CA THR A 11 -13.29 9.47 -1.94
C THR A 11 -12.53 10.56 -2.68
N HIS A 12 -12.49 11.76 -2.11
CA HIS A 12 -11.71 12.88 -2.63
C HIS A 12 -11.01 13.60 -1.47
N ILE A 13 -10.10 12.87 -0.83
CA ILE A 13 -9.36 13.37 0.34
C ILE A 13 -8.05 13.98 -0.14
N GLU A 14 -7.85 15.25 0.19
CA GLU A 14 -6.60 15.96 -0.02
C GLU A 14 -5.59 15.64 1.10
N PRO A 15 -4.40 15.11 0.77
CA PRO A 15 -3.40 14.77 1.78
C PRO A 15 -2.72 16.02 2.35
N LYS A 16 -2.46 16.02 3.66
CA LYS A 16 -1.58 17.00 4.30
C LYS A 16 -0.22 16.37 4.56
N TYR A 17 0.80 16.84 3.86
CA TYR A 17 2.18 16.44 4.10
C TYR A 17 2.78 17.26 5.24
N ILE A 18 3.34 16.59 6.24
CA ILE A 18 3.99 17.19 7.41
C ILE A 18 5.42 16.65 7.52
N GLU A 19 6.28 17.38 8.23
CA GLU A 19 7.63 16.92 8.52
C GLU A 19 7.60 15.63 9.35
N ASN A 20 8.43 14.66 8.97
CA ASN A 20 8.52 13.41 9.70
C ASN A 20 9.24 13.64 11.04
N PRO A 21 8.63 13.32 12.20
CA PRO A 21 9.25 13.56 13.50
C PRO A 21 10.43 12.62 13.81
N LEU A 22 10.66 11.59 13.00
CA LEU A 22 11.72 10.61 13.20
C LEU A 22 13.04 11.10 12.60
N ALA A 23 14.07 11.22 13.44
CA ALA A 23 15.40 11.70 13.04
C ALA A 23 16.11 10.77 12.04
N GLU A 24 15.90 9.46 12.13
CA GLU A 24 16.52 8.46 11.24
C GLU A 24 15.46 7.71 10.43
N TYR A 25 14.71 8.45 9.61
CA TYR A 25 13.71 7.87 8.72
C TYR A 25 14.31 7.55 7.34
N VAL A 26 14.09 6.33 6.87
CA VAL A 26 14.40 5.94 5.49
C VAL A 26 13.15 6.19 4.64
N ASN A 27 13.18 7.25 3.85
CA ASN A 27 12.07 7.62 2.97
C ASN A 27 11.89 6.63 1.82
N ASP A 28 12.99 6.24 1.18
CA ASP A 28 12.99 5.40 0.00
C ASP A 28 13.72 4.09 0.32
N THR A 29 13.02 2.98 0.13
CA THR A 29 13.60 1.64 0.21
C THR A 29 13.21 0.87 -1.04
N MET A 30 14.21 0.32 -1.72
CA MET A 30 14.01 -0.54 -2.88
C MET A 30 14.76 -1.85 -2.61
N ALA A 31 14.01 -2.91 -2.36
CA ALA A 31 14.58 -4.22 -2.11
C ALA A 31 14.97 -4.91 -3.43
N ASP A 32 16.18 -5.43 -3.49
CA ASP A 32 16.60 -6.35 -4.54
C ASP A 32 16.07 -7.76 -4.20
N TYR A 33 15.19 -8.30 -5.05
CA TYR A 33 14.59 -9.62 -4.86
C TYR A 33 15.32 -10.74 -5.62
N SER A 34 16.42 -10.44 -6.32
CA SER A 34 17.12 -11.39 -7.21
C SER A 34 17.49 -12.69 -6.49
N LYS A 35 17.98 -12.60 -5.23
CA LYS A 35 18.31 -13.78 -4.43
C LYS A 35 17.09 -14.68 -4.14
N SER A 36 15.93 -14.07 -3.88
CA SER A 36 14.68 -14.81 -3.66
C SER A 36 14.23 -15.49 -4.95
N HIS A 37 14.28 -14.76 -6.07
CA HIS A 37 13.96 -15.28 -7.38
C HIS A 37 14.88 -16.46 -7.77
N GLU A 38 16.20 -16.30 -7.70
CA GLU A 38 17.17 -17.36 -8.03
C GLU A 38 16.96 -18.65 -7.21
N ALA A 39 16.65 -18.50 -5.92
CA ALA A 39 16.50 -19.64 -5.02
C ALA A 39 15.15 -20.36 -5.15
N THR A 40 14.10 -19.68 -5.64
CA THR A 40 12.71 -20.18 -5.54
C THR A 40 11.91 -20.10 -6.83
N GLY A 41 12.40 -19.38 -7.83
CA GLY A 41 11.64 -18.99 -9.03
C GLY A 41 10.50 -18.02 -8.73
N TRP A 42 10.45 -17.44 -7.53
CA TRP A 42 9.36 -16.55 -7.12
C TRP A 42 9.38 -15.25 -7.92
N GLU A 43 8.18 -14.83 -8.31
CA GLU A 43 7.90 -13.57 -9.00
C GLU A 43 6.65 -12.92 -8.41
N ALA A 44 6.62 -11.58 -8.44
CA ALA A 44 5.43 -10.84 -8.04
C ALA A 44 4.32 -11.05 -9.09
N THR A 45 3.22 -11.69 -8.69
CA THR A 45 2.09 -11.99 -9.58
C THR A 45 0.94 -10.99 -9.47
N ILE A 46 1.01 -10.09 -8.48
CA ILE A 46 -0.01 -9.10 -8.18
C ILE A 46 0.57 -7.71 -8.49
N SER A 47 -0.11 -6.94 -9.35
CA SER A 47 0.28 -5.56 -9.60
C SER A 47 0.01 -4.68 -8.39
N PHE A 48 0.55 -3.46 -8.40
CA PHE A 48 0.33 -2.53 -7.31
C PHE A 48 -1.15 -2.15 -7.18
N GLU A 49 -1.82 -1.88 -8.29
CA GLU A 49 -3.24 -1.51 -8.37
C GLU A 49 -4.15 -2.64 -7.87
N GLU A 50 -3.90 -3.87 -8.31
CA GLU A 50 -4.64 -5.05 -7.84
C GLU A 50 -4.43 -5.27 -6.33
N GLY A 51 -3.21 -5.07 -5.84
CA GLY A 51 -2.92 -5.13 -4.41
C GLY A 51 -3.70 -4.08 -3.61
N VAL A 52 -3.76 -2.84 -4.10
CA VAL A 52 -4.53 -1.75 -3.46
C VAL A 52 -6.03 -2.06 -3.45
N SER A 53 -6.59 -2.55 -4.56
CA SER A 53 -8.01 -2.91 -4.64
C SER A 53 -8.38 -3.99 -3.63
N ARG A 54 -7.61 -5.09 -3.56
CA ARG A 54 -7.83 -6.18 -2.58
C ARG A 54 -7.82 -5.70 -1.13
N VAL A 55 -6.98 -4.73 -0.80
CA VAL A 55 -6.94 -4.14 0.54
C VAL A 55 -8.21 -3.32 0.80
N CYS A 56 -8.59 -2.47 -0.16
CA CYS A 56 -9.75 -1.59 -0.05
C CYS A 56 -11.09 -2.34 0.00
N GLU A 57 -11.23 -3.48 -0.68
CA GLU A 57 -12.42 -4.34 -0.62
C GLU A 57 -12.86 -4.62 0.82
N SER A 58 -11.90 -4.84 1.73
CA SER A 58 -12.21 -5.15 3.13
C SER A 58 -12.94 -4.01 3.86
N TYR A 59 -12.67 -2.75 3.49
CA TYR A 59 -13.30 -1.56 4.08
C TYR A 59 -14.68 -1.29 3.51
N GLN A 60 -14.91 -1.65 2.24
CA GLN A 60 -16.23 -1.54 1.61
C GLN A 60 -17.19 -2.63 2.13
N ARG A 61 -16.70 -3.86 2.33
CA ARG A 61 -17.50 -5.01 2.75
C ARG A 61 -17.89 -4.96 4.24
N HIS A 62 -17.09 -4.30 5.08
CA HIS A 62 -17.28 -4.25 6.54
C HIS A 62 -17.05 -2.85 7.13
N PRO A 63 -17.99 -1.90 6.94
CA PRO A 63 -17.80 -0.50 7.34
C PRO A 63 -17.62 -0.30 8.86
N THR A 64 -17.96 -1.29 9.68
CA THR A 64 -18.00 -1.19 11.15
C THR A 64 -16.86 -1.88 11.89
N ARG A 65 -15.87 -2.47 11.22
CA ARG A 65 -14.72 -3.08 11.90
C ARG A 65 -13.67 -2.01 12.28
N ARG A 66 -14.10 -0.94 12.94
CA ARG A 66 -13.21 -0.09 13.74
C ARG A 66 -12.73 -0.96 14.90
N LYS A 67 -11.40 -1.10 15.06
CA LYS A 67 -10.80 -1.85 16.16
C LYS A 67 -11.49 -1.48 17.48
N GLN A 68 -12.11 -2.47 18.12
CA GLN A 68 -12.44 -2.42 19.54
C GLN A 68 -11.13 -2.35 20.33
#